data_AF-A0A2V6WEF1-F1
#
_entry.id   AF-A0A2V6WEF1-F1
#
_cell.length_a   1.000
_cell.length_b   1.000
_cell.length_c   1.000
_cell.angle_alpha   90.00
_cell.angle_beta   90.00
_cell.angle_gamma   90.00
#
_symmetry.space_group_name_H-M   'P 1'
#
loop_
_entity.id
_entity.type
_entity.pdbx_description
1 polymer ?
#
loop_
_entity_poly.entity_id
_entity_poly.type
_entity_poly.pdbx_seq_one_letter_code
_entity_poly.pdbx_strand_id
1 'polypeptide(L)'
;MTRRDFLKASGSAAFAVSGLAGCASMGGAPTATTTPSELMPTTGRRVIVVGGGWAGATAAKYVRMEDPSLEVVLIEPNRKFISCPFSNLVLSGVRSIGSLTFGYNGLREQHGVKILHESATAIEPDTRRVRLDRGFLSYER
;
A
#
# COMPACT_ATOMS: atom_id res chain seq x y z
N MET A 1 16.95 32.05 -4.88
CA MET A 1 17.64 30.74 -4.74
C MET A 1 16.65 29.64 -5.02
N THR A 2 16.85 28.92 -6.12
CA THR A 2 15.92 27.91 -6.64
C THR A 2 16.60 26.55 -6.66
N ARG A 3 15.83 25.46 -6.48
CA ARG A 3 16.31 24.08 -6.29
C ARG A 3 17.34 23.57 -7.33
N ARG A 4 17.44 24.23 -8.49
CA ARG A 4 18.39 23.90 -9.57
C ARG A 4 19.84 24.29 -9.27
N ASP A 5 20.08 25.24 -8.36
CA ASP A 5 21.43 25.69 -8.03
C ASP A 5 22.16 24.74 -7.07
N PHE A 6 21.40 24.03 -6.22
CA PHE A 6 21.93 23.08 -5.24
C PHE A 6 22.49 21.80 -5.89
N LEU A 7 21.89 21.34 -6.99
CA LEU A 7 22.35 20.15 -7.73
C LEU A 7 23.62 20.38 -8.55
N LYS A 8 24.03 21.63 -8.77
CA LYS A 8 25.31 21.94 -9.45
C LYS A 8 26.51 21.97 -8.49
N ALA A 9 26.28 22.02 -7.18
CA ALA A 9 27.34 22.14 -6.17
C ALA A 9 27.88 20.78 -5.66
N SER A 10 27.27 19.66 -6.05
CA SER A 10 27.63 18.32 -5.53
C SER A 10 28.30 17.40 -6.55
N GLY A 11 28.67 17.92 -7.73
CA GLY A 11 29.62 17.25 -8.61
C GLY A 11 31.06 17.56 -8.22
N SER A 12 31.92 16.54 -8.23
CA SER A 12 33.40 16.59 -8.32
C SER A 12 34.20 16.45 -7.02
N ALA A 13 34.56 15.22 -6.66
CA ALA A 13 35.87 14.92 -6.08
C ALA A 13 36.32 13.54 -6.57
N ALA A 14 37.21 13.55 -7.57
CA ALA A 14 37.94 12.38 -8.05
C ALA A 14 39.42 12.54 -7.68
N PHE A 15 40.09 11.38 -7.52
CA PHE A 15 41.55 11.15 -7.39
C PHE A 15 42.15 11.37 -5.98
N ALA A 16 43.03 10.53 -5.42
CA ALA A 16 43.72 9.30 -5.87
C ALA A 16 44.49 8.64 -4.70
N VAL A 17 45.10 7.49 -5.01
CA VAL A 17 46.30 6.86 -4.41
C VAL A 17 46.09 5.74 -3.37
N SER A 18 46.08 4.52 -3.90
CA SER A 18 46.81 3.30 -3.48
C SER A 18 47.56 3.31 -2.14
N GLY A 19 47.33 2.27 -1.33
CA GLY A 19 48.35 1.75 -0.42
C GLY A 19 47.84 0.99 0.81
N LEU A 20 48.34 -0.23 0.95
CA LEU A 20 48.42 -1.09 2.14
C LEU A 20 47.19 -1.91 2.57
N ALA A 21 47.37 -3.22 2.38
CA ALA A 21 46.83 -4.29 3.18
C ALA A 21 46.77 -3.96 4.67
N GLY A 22 45.63 -4.24 5.29
CA GLY A 22 45.42 -4.15 6.72
C GLY A 22 44.10 -4.79 7.09
N CYS A 23 44.16 -6.04 7.53
CA CYS A 23 43.05 -6.73 8.17
C CYS A 23 42.57 -5.89 9.37
N ALA A 24 41.39 -5.30 9.25
CA ALA A 24 40.64 -4.78 10.39
C ALA A 24 39.17 -5.13 10.19
N SER A 25 38.82 -6.28 10.76
CA SER A 25 37.46 -6.63 11.15
C SER A 25 36.87 -5.49 11.98
N MET A 26 36.08 -4.63 11.35
CA MET A 26 35.14 -3.77 12.04
C MET A 26 33.74 -4.21 11.62
N GLY A 27 33.03 -4.79 12.58
CA GLY A 27 31.67 -5.27 12.43
C GLY A 27 30.77 -4.17 11.90
N GLY A 28 30.48 -4.25 10.59
CA GLY A 28 29.27 -3.67 10.06
C GLY A 28 28.11 -4.45 10.66
N ALA A 29 27.34 -3.79 11.53
CA ALA A 29 26.02 -4.28 11.89
C ALA A 29 25.28 -4.67 10.60
N PRO A 30 24.57 -5.80 10.54
CA PRO A 30 23.78 -6.12 9.36
C PRO A 30 22.73 -5.03 9.24
N THR A 31 22.95 -4.03 8.38
CA THR A 31 21.84 -3.33 7.75
C THR A 31 21.15 -4.41 6.94
N ALA A 32 20.20 -5.09 7.57
CA ALA A 32 19.28 -5.98 6.92
C ALA A 32 18.71 -5.19 5.75
N THR A 33 19.26 -5.43 4.57
CA THR A 33 18.66 -4.98 3.32
C THR A 33 17.45 -5.87 3.20
N THR A 34 16.37 -5.49 3.90
CA THR A 34 15.08 -6.16 3.78
C THR A 34 14.64 -5.88 2.37
N THR A 35 14.99 -6.79 1.46
CA THR A 35 14.40 -6.83 0.12
C THR A 35 12.89 -6.78 0.35
N PRO A 36 12.17 -5.80 -0.22
CA PRO A 36 10.72 -5.73 -0.09
C PRO A 36 10.14 -7.10 -0.43
N SER A 37 9.33 -7.65 0.47
CA SER A 37 8.73 -8.97 0.29
C SER A 37 7.31 -8.83 -0.23
N GLU A 38 6.89 -9.77 -1.07
CA GLU A 38 5.49 -9.87 -1.48
C GLU A 38 4.66 -10.37 -0.30
N LEU A 39 3.73 -9.54 0.20
CA LEU A 39 2.99 -9.82 1.42
C LEU A 39 1.95 -10.93 1.27
N MET A 40 1.44 -11.12 0.04
CA MET A 40 0.48 -12.17 -0.29
C MET A 40 0.84 -12.77 -1.66
N PRO A 41 1.29 -14.03 -1.72
CA PRO A 41 1.52 -14.72 -2.99
C PRO A 41 0.27 -14.67 -3.87
N THR A 42 0.44 -14.41 -5.16
CA THR A 42 -0.67 -14.41 -6.11
C THR A 42 -1.16 -15.83 -6.38
N THR A 43 -2.47 -16.01 -6.41
CA THR A 43 -3.11 -17.30 -6.77
C THR A 43 -3.63 -17.32 -8.21
N GLY A 44 -3.36 -16.25 -8.99
CA GLY A 44 -3.82 -16.13 -10.37
C GLY A 44 -3.83 -14.69 -10.85
N ARG A 45 -4.86 -14.33 -11.63
CA ARG A 45 -5.08 -12.96 -12.08
C ARG A 45 -5.61 -12.13 -10.91
N ARG A 46 -4.88 -11.07 -10.55
CA ARG A 46 -5.17 -10.26 -9.36
C ARG A 46 -5.56 -8.84 -9.73
N VAL A 47 -6.65 -8.37 -9.13
CA VAL A 47 -7.05 -6.96 -9.13
C VAL A 47 -6.85 -6.38 -7.74
N ILE A 48 -6.14 -5.26 -7.65
CA ILE A 48 -5.97 -4.53 -6.39
C ILE A 48 -6.86 -3.29 -6.40
N VAL A 49 -7.66 -3.16 -5.35
CA VAL A 49 -8.46 -1.95 -5.10
C VAL A 49 -7.86 -1.23 -3.90
N VAL A 50 -7.49 0.04 -4.06
CA VAL A 50 -6.93 0.87 -2.98
C VAL A 50 -8.02 1.78 -2.41
N GLY A 51 -8.28 1.66 -1.11
CA GLY A 51 -9.24 2.46 -0.35
C GLY A 51 -10.61 1.78 -0.20
N GLY A 52 -11.06 1.59 1.04
CA GLY A 52 -12.30 0.89 1.41
C GLY A 52 -13.50 1.81 1.64
N GLY A 53 -13.59 2.93 0.92
CA GLY A 53 -14.76 3.80 0.92
C GLY A 53 -15.88 3.30 0.01
N TRP A 54 -16.89 4.13 -0.24
CA TRP A 54 -18.02 3.82 -1.14
C TRP A 54 -17.56 3.26 -2.49
N ALA A 55 -16.64 3.95 -3.16
CA ALA A 55 -16.20 3.60 -4.51
C ALA A 55 -15.40 2.29 -4.51
N GLY A 56 -14.40 2.16 -3.63
CA GLY A 56 -13.54 0.98 -3.61
C GLY A 56 -14.24 -0.28 -3.12
N ALA A 57 -15.09 -0.19 -2.08
CA ALA A 57 -15.89 -1.32 -1.63
C ALA A 57 -16.84 -1.81 -2.74
N THR A 58 -17.48 -0.88 -3.45
CA THR A 58 -18.34 -1.18 -4.61
C THR A 58 -17.54 -1.81 -5.74
N ALA A 59 -16.41 -1.21 -6.12
CA ALA A 59 -15.57 -1.72 -7.20
C ALA A 59 -15.06 -3.14 -6.89
N ALA A 60 -14.56 -3.38 -5.67
CA ALA A 60 -14.08 -4.70 -5.26
C ALA A 60 -15.19 -5.75 -5.31
N LYS A 61 -16.41 -5.40 -4.84
CA LYS A 61 -17.58 -6.27 -4.95
C LYS A 61 -17.89 -6.61 -6.40
N TYR A 62 -18.08 -5.60 -7.25
CA TYR A 62 -18.57 -5.82 -8.61
C TYR A 62 -17.52 -6.50 -9.49
N VAL A 63 -16.23 -6.15 -9.38
CA VAL A 63 -15.17 -6.88 -10.09
C VAL A 63 -15.21 -8.38 -9.77
N ARG A 64 -15.42 -8.72 -8.49
CA ARG A 64 -15.48 -10.13 -8.06
C ARG A 64 -16.77 -10.86 -8.44
N MET A 65 -17.87 -10.12 -8.60
CA MET A 65 -19.14 -10.67 -9.09
C MET A 65 -19.12 -10.91 -10.61
N GLU A 66 -18.53 -9.99 -11.38
CA GLU A 66 -18.43 -10.09 -12.84
C GLU A 66 -17.46 -11.20 -13.27
N ASP A 67 -16.32 -11.33 -12.58
CA ASP A 67 -15.38 -12.43 -12.82
C ASP A 67 -14.97 -13.09 -11.49
N PRO A 68 -15.65 -14.20 -11.12
CA PRO A 68 -15.33 -14.93 -9.91
C PRO A 68 -13.98 -15.65 -9.90
N SER A 69 -13.27 -15.70 -11.02
CA SER A 69 -11.93 -16.30 -11.10
C SER A 69 -10.82 -15.35 -10.64
N LEU A 70 -11.10 -14.04 -10.57
CA LEU A 70 -10.13 -13.03 -10.15
C LEU A 70 -9.88 -13.08 -8.64
N GLU A 71 -8.61 -12.97 -8.27
CA GLU A 71 -8.23 -12.61 -6.91
C GLU A 71 -8.42 -11.10 -6.74
N VAL A 72 -9.40 -10.68 -5.95
CA VAL A 72 -9.62 -9.27 -5.64
C VAL A 72 -9.12 -8.97 -4.23
N VAL A 73 -8.16 -8.04 -4.13
CA VAL A 73 -7.60 -7.58 -2.86
C VAL A 73 -7.95 -6.11 -2.65
N LEU A 74 -8.71 -5.80 -1.60
CA LEU A 74 -9.01 -4.45 -1.13
C LEU A 74 -7.98 -4.05 -0.07
N ILE A 75 -7.19 -3.00 -0.34
CA ILE A 75 -6.22 -2.44 0.58
C ILE A 75 -6.86 -1.25 1.29
N GLU A 76 -7.06 -1.35 2.61
CA GLU A 76 -7.66 -0.29 3.42
C GLU A 76 -7.13 -0.36 4.86
N PRO A 77 -6.41 0.67 5.34
CA PRO A 77 -5.81 0.63 6.68
C PRO A 77 -6.85 0.55 7.80
N ASN A 78 -8.03 1.16 7.62
CA ASN A 78 -9.06 1.15 8.65
C ASN A 78 -9.83 -0.17 8.67
N ARG A 79 -10.11 -0.69 9.88
CA ARG A 79 -10.92 -1.92 10.03
C ARG A 79 -12.42 -1.70 9.80
N LYS A 80 -12.84 -0.44 9.78
CA LYS A 80 -14.24 -0.02 9.60
C LYS A 80 -14.29 1.18 8.67
N PHE A 81 -15.27 1.18 7.80
CA PHE A 81 -15.65 2.32 6.98
C PHE A 81 -16.55 3.25 7.79
N ILE A 82 -16.23 4.54 7.85
CA ILE A 82 -17.12 5.56 8.41
C ILE A 82 -17.63 6.42 7.26
N SER A 83 -18.94 6.40 7.03
CA SER A 83 -19.57 7.17 5.95
C SER A 83 -19.52 8.67 6.22
N CYS A 84 -18.92 9.42 5.30
CA CYS A 84 -18.99 10.88 5.29
C CYS A 84 -20.41 11.41 5.01
N PRO A 85 -21.19 10.84 4.06
CA PRO A 85 -22.61 11.16 3.95
C PRO A 85 -23.34 10.99 5.29
N PHE A 86 -24.20 11.96 5.61
CA PHE A 86 -24.93 12.08 6.88
C PHE A 86 -24.09 12.35 8.14
N SER A 87 -22.78 12.59 8.02
CA SER A 87 -21.92 12.95 9.17
C SER A 87 -22.37 14.24 9.88
N ASN A 88 -22.99 15.18 9.16
CA ASN A 88 -23.61 16.37 9.75
C ASN A 88 -24.71 16.03 10.78
N LEU A 89 -25.43 14.92 10.59
CA LEU A 89 -26.44 14.45 11.54
C LEU A 89 -25.83 13.86 12.82
N VAL A 90 -24.56 13.43 12.77
CA VAL A 90 -23.82 13.04 13.97
C VAL A 90 -23.44 14.28 14.76
N LEU A 91 -22.93 15.32 14.07
CA LEU A 91 -22.58 16.60 14.71
C LEU A 91 -23.79 17.29 15.36
N SER A 92 -24.98 17.17 14.76
CA SER A 92 -26.22 17.72 15.31
C SER A 92 -26.90 16.83 16.36
N GLY A 93 -26.32 15.67 16.70
CA GLY A 93 -26.87 14.75 17.70
C GLY A 93 -28.07 13.91 17.24
N VAL A 94 -28.45 13.95 15.96
CA VAL A 94 -29.59 13.20 15.40
C VAL A 94 -29.23 11.74 15.13
N ARG A 95 -27.96 11.45 14.84
CA ARG A 95 -27.45 10.10 14.60
C ARG A 95 -26.23 9.82 15.46
N SER A 96 -25.97 8.54 15.72
CA SER A 96 -24.71 8.10 16.32
C SER A 96 -23.67 7.81 15.24
N ILE A 97 -22.39 7.97 15.56
CA ILE A 97 -21.28 7.59 14.67
C ILE A 97 -21.35 6.11 14.28
N GLY A 98 -21.81 5.26 15.22
CA GLY A 98 -22.01 3.83 14.98
C GLY A 98 -23.02 3.54 13.86
N SER A 99 -24.06 4.36 13.72
CA SER A 99 -25.05 4.21 12.64
C SER A 99 -24.49 4.52 11.24
N LEU A 100 -23.32 5.16 11.17
CA LEU A 100 -22.59 5.46 9.93
C LEU A 100 -21.31 4.62 9.80
N THR A 101 -21.08 3.67 10.70
CA THR A 101 -19.88 2.85 10.74
C THR A 101 -20.19 1.43 10.27
N PHE A 102 -19.46 0.98 9.25
CA PHE A 102 -19.67 -0.30 8.59
C PHE A 102 -18.39 -1.14 8.65
N GLY A 103 -18.56 -2.45 8.81
CA GLY A 103 -17.48 -3.42 8.65
C GLY A 103 -17.40 -3.94 7.22
N TYR A 104 -16.33 -4.68 6.92
CA TYR A 104 -16.10 -5.25 5.59
C TYR A 104 -16.47 -6.75 5.49
N ASN A 105 -17.10 -7.34 6.51
CA ASN A 105 -17.41 -8.78 6.55
C ASN A 105 -18.26 -9.22 5.35
N GLY A 106 -19.23 -8.40 4.91
CA GLY A 106 -20.04 -8.72 3.73
C GLY A 106 -19.21 -8.90 2.46
N LEU A 107 -18.20 -8.05 2.23
CA LEU A 107 -17.28 -8.20 1.09
C LEU A 107 -16.49 -9.50 1.17
N ARG A 108 -15.98 -9.84 2.36
CA ARG A 108 -15.17 -11.04 2.58
C ARG A 108 -15.99 -12.32 2.47
N GLU A 109 -17.10 -12.39 3.17
CA GLU A 109 -17.87 -13.63 3.38
C GLU A 109 -18.85 -13.89 2.25
N GLN A 110 -19.47 -12.85 1.68
CA GLN A 110 -20.47 -13.01 0.63
C GLN A 110 -19.90 -12.87 -0.78
N HIS A 111 -18.79 -12.15 -0.93
CA HIS A 111 -18.20 -11.87 -2.23
C HIS A 111 -16.76 -12.38 -2.38
N GLY A 112 -16.13 -12.95 -1.35
CA GLY A 112 -14.78 -13.52 -1.47
C GLY A 112 -13.68 -12.49 -1.72
N VAL A 113 -13.93 -11.21 -1.43
CA VAL A 113 -12.92 -10.15 -1.51
C VAL A 113 -11.93 -10.31 -0.36
N LYS A 114 -10.63 -10.37 -0.65
CA LYS A 114 -9.59 -10.35 0.38
C LYS A 114 -9.39 -8.92 0.84
N ILE A 115 -9.35 -8.69 2.15
CA ILE A 115 -9.13 -7.35 2.71
C ILE A 115 -7.78 -7.34 3.40
N LEU A 116 -6.92 -6.43 2.97
CA LEU A 116 -5.61 -6.20 3.56
C LEU A 116 -5.60 -4.87 4.30
N HIS A 117 -5.42 -4.93 5.62
CA HIS A 117 -5.34 -3.74 6.46
C HIS A 117 -3.92 -3.17 6.48
N GLU A 118 -3.54 -2.53 5.39
CA GLU A 118 -2.27 -1.85 5.15
C GLU A 118 -2.51 -0.50 4.48
N SER A 119 -1.51 0.39 4.56
CA SER A 119 -1.50 1.63 3.78
C SER A 119 -0.76 1.41 2.46
N ALA A 120 -1.39 1.76 1.33
CA ALA A 120 -0.70 1.90 0.06
C ALA A 120 0.14 3.19 0.08
N THR A 121 1.45 3.06 -0.07
CA THR A 121 2.41 4.18 0.00
C THR A 121 2.96 4.59 -1.36
N ALA A 122 2.90 3.71 -2.37
CA ALA A 122 3.10 4.06 -3.77
C ALA A 122 2.51 3.01 -4.71
N ILE A 123 2.34 3.41 -5.98
CA ILE A 123 2.03 2.52 -7.10
C ILE A 123 3.25 2.53 -8.02
N GLU A 124 3.75 1.34 -8.34
CA GLU A 124 4.94 1.09 -9.16
C GLU A 124 4.51 0.42 -10.48
N PRO A 125 4.05 1.19 -11.48
CA PRO A 125 3.42 0.64 -12.67
C PRO A 125 4.37 -0.17 -13.55
N ASP A 126 5.65 0.21 -13.60
CA ASP A 126 6.68 -0.46 -14.40
C ASP A 126 6.89 -1.93 -13.97
N THR A 127 6.69 -2.20 -12.68
CA THR A 127 6.81 -3.55 -12.10
C THR A 127 5.45 -4.15 -11.74
N ARG A 128 4.36 -3.41 -11.98
CA ARG A 128 2.98 -3.75 -11.58
C ARG A 128 2.86 -4.12 -10.10
N ARG A 129 3.37 -3.27 -9.22
CA ARG A 129 3.29 -3.46 -7.77
C ARG A 129 2.64 -2.27 -7.06
N VAL A 130 1.91 -2.55 -5.99
CA VAL A 130 1.52 -1.55 -5.00
C VAL A 130 2.45 -1.71 -3.81
N ARG A 131 3.19 -0.65 -3.48
CA ARG A 131 4.05 -0.61 -2.30
C ARG A 131 3.23 -0.31 -1.05
N LEU A 132 3.53 -1.05 0.00
CA LEU A 132 2.90 -1.02 1.30
C LEU A 132 3.96 -0.77 2.37
N ASP A 133 3.55 -0.48 3.61
CA ASP A 133 4.51 -0.21 4.69
C ASP A 133 5.43 -1.41 4.96
N ARG A 134 4.89 -2.63 4.88
CA ARG A 134 5.62 -3.87 5.19
C ARG A 134 6.14 -4.64 3.98
N GLY A 135 5.95 -4.15 2.75
CA GLY A 135 6.30 -4.89 1.54
C GLY A 135 5.55 -4.39 0.31
N PHE A 136 5.16 -5.31 -0.58
CA PHE A 136 4.36 -4.98 -1.75
C PHE A 136 3.34 -6.05 -2.10
N LEU A 137 2.43 -5.73 -3.00
CA LEU A 137 1.59 -6.69 -3.72
C LEU A 137 1.70 -6.48 -5.23
N SER A 138 1.92 -7.56 -5.98
CA SER A 138 1.88 -7.52 -7.44
C SER A 138 0.42 -7.50 -7.93
N TYR A 139 0.13 -6.84 -9.06
CA TYR A 139 -1.21 -6.75 -9.64
C TYR A 139 -1.23 -6.97 -11.16
N GLU A 140 -2.39 -7.35 -11.70
CA GLU A 140 -2.70 -7.24 -13.13
C GLU A 140 -3.45 -5.94 -13.43
N ARG A 141 -4.40 -5.56 -12.57
CA ARG A 141 -5.12 -4.28 -12.60
C ARG A 141 -5.29 -3.66 -11.22
#